data_AF-A0ABD3H8R6-F1
#
_entry.id   AF-A0ABD3H8R6-F1
#
_cell.length_a   1.000
_cell.length_b   1.000
_cell.length_c   1.000
_cell.angle_alpha   90.00
_cell.angle_beta   90.00
_cell.angle_gamma   90.00
#
_symmetry.space_group_name_H-M   'P 1'
#
loop_
_entity.id
_entity.type
_entity.pdbx_description
1 polymer ?
#
loop_
_entity_poly.entity_id
_entity_poly.type
_entity_poly.pdbx_seq_one_letter_code
_entity_poly.pdbx_strand_id
1 'polypeptide(L)'
;MARIAKLAFFDAFLSFWWVFLTSCLGAGAAVIAKALEYGGDRTGIVVGEVVVLIFVFSITGKLLGGASWNPTSPVAFYAAGHSKDSLFTLAIRLPAMAVGAAAGALTISEVMPEQFKHTLGGPKLKVDLHTGAVAEGVLTFLITLTVLWTVLRGPRNGILKTLIIIAATLFLVAKGGPYTGPAMNPSNAFGWAYVNQKHYSQEHLYVYWVTPFIGALGASAVYRYLFAPRAPKEKAA
;
A
#
# COMPACT_ATOMS: atom_id res chain seq x y z
N MET A 1 -17.09 16.55 10.69
CA MET A 1 -16.14 16.06 11.71
C MET A 1 -16.31 14.58 12.04
N ALA A 2 -17.48 14.09 12.47
CA ALA A 2 -17.68 12.68 12.87
C ALA A 2 -17.23 11.63 11.82
N ARG A 3 -17.54 11.84 10.53
CA ARG A 3 -17.09 10.95 9.45
C ARG A 3 -15.56 10.90 9.30
N ILE A 4 -14.89 12.04 9.46
CA ILE A 4 -13.43 12.15 9.28
C ILE A 4 -12.72 11.43 10.42
N ALA A 5 -13.16 11.65 11.66
CA ALA A 5 -12.63 10.96 12.83
C ALA A 5 -12.82 9.43 12.70
N LYS A 6 -14.00 8.98 12.26
CA LYS A 6 -14.28 7.57 11.98
C LYS A 6 -13.34 6.99 10.92
N LEU A 7 -13.14 7.68 9.80
CA LEU A 7 -12.25 7.22 8.74
C LEU A 7 -10.79 7.19 9.20
N ALA A 8 -10.30 8.23 9.87
CA ALA A 8 -8.94 8.28 10.38
C ALA A 8 -8.66 7.15 11.39
N PHE A 9 -9.63 6.85 12.26
CA PHE A 9 -9.52 5.69 13.16
C PHE A 9 -9.40 4.37 12.39
N PHE A 10 -10.27 4.14 11.39
CA PHE A 10 -10.20 2.90 10.61
C PHE A 10 -9.00 2.82 9.69
N ASP A 11 -8.52 3.96 9.18
CA ASP A 11 -7.27 4.06 8.44
C ASP A 11 -6.09 3.62 9.32
N ALA A 12 -6.00 4.14 10.55
CA ALA A 12 -5.00 3.71 11.52
C ALA A 12 -5.12 2.22 11.88
N PHE A 13 -6.34 1.75 12.14
CA PHE A 13 -6.62 0.35 12.46
C PHE A 13 -6.20 -0.60 11.33
N LEU A 14 -6.53 -0.26 10.09
CA LEU A 14 -6.12 -1.07 8.93
C LEU A 14 -4.62 -0.99 8.72
N SER A 15 -3.99 0.17 8.82
CA SER A 15 -2.53 0.28 8.71
C SER A 15 -1.80 -0.52 9.80
N PHE A 16 -2.32 -0.54 11.03
CA PHE A 16 -1.80 -1.38 12.11
C PHE A 16 -1.81 -2.85 11.72
N TRP A 17 -2.98 -3.39 11.39
CA TRP A 17 -3.10 -4.82 11.07
C TRP A 17 -2.40 -5.19 9.79
N TRP A 18 -2.33 -4.28 8.81
CA TRP A 18 -1.61 -4.51 7.56
C TRP A 18 -0.13 -4.75 7.85
N VAL A 19 0.52 -3.83 8.56
CA VAL A 19 1.93 -3.96 8.90
C VAL A 19 2.16 -5.19 9.79
N PHE A 20 1.32 -5.38 10.82
CA PHE A 20 1.43 -6.52 11.72
C PHE A 20 1.38 -7.85 10.96
N LEU A 21 0.35 -8.07 10.13
CA LEU A 21 0.12 -9.34 9.44
C LEU A 21 1.09 -9.58 8.29
N THR A 22 1.45 -8.54 7.53
CA THR A 22 2.45 -8.69 6.45
C THR A 22 3.83 -9.01 6.99
N SER A 23 4.14 -8.60 8.22
CA SER A 23 5.39 -8.95 8.91
C SER A 23 5.42 -10.42 9.38
N CYS A 24 4.26 -11.07 9.44
CA CYS A 24 4.16 -12.49 9.80
C CYS A 24 4.34 -13.43 8.60
N LEU A 25 4.40 -12.94 7.36
CA LEU A 25 4.42 -13.81 6.16
C LEU A 25 5.58 -14.81 6.16
N GLY A 26 6.79 -14.38 6.50
CA GLY A 26 7.95 -15.28 6.56
C GLY A 26 7.81 -16.38 7.62
N ALA A 27 7.32 -16.00 8.80
CA ALA A 27 7.06 -16.93 9.91
C ALA A 27 5.90 -17.88 9.61
N GLY A 28 4.80 -17.34 9.06
CA GLY A 28 3.62 -18.09 8.63
C GLY A 28 3.98 -19.13 7.58
N ALA A 29 4.71 -18.73 6.54
CA ALA A 29 5.19 -19.65 5.52
C ALA A 29 6.10 -20.75 6.09
N ALA A 30 6.93 -20.46 7.09
CA ALA A 30 7.75 -21.46 7.76
C ALA A 30 6.92 -22.46 8.58
N VAL A 31 5.90 -21.98 9.30
CA VAL A 31 4.97 -22.82 10.08
C VAL A 31 4.13 -23.70 9.17
N ILE A 32 3.56 -23.14 8.10
CA ILE A 32 2.76 -23.88 7.11
C ILE A 32 3.62 -24.93 6.40
N ALA A 33 4.81 -24.56 5.94
CA ALA A 33 5.71 -25.51 5.28
C ALA A 33 6.06 -26.68 6.21
N LYS A 34 6.34 -26.42 7.49
CA LYS A 34 6.58 -27.47 8.48
C LYS A 34 5.36 -28.38 8.68
N ALA A 35 4.17 -27.80 8.81
CA ALA A 35 2.93 -28.55 9.01
C ALA A 35 2.55 -29.43 7.80
N LEU A 36 2.97 -29.03 6.59
CA LEU A 36 2.77 -29.78 5.35
C LEU A 36 3.94 -30.70 4.99
N GLU A 37 4.96 -30.81 5.86
CA GLU A 37 6.22 -31.53 5.58
C GLU A 37 6.88 -31.10 4.26
N TYR A 38 6.72 -29.83 3.89
CA TYR A 38 7.18 -29.25 2.64
C TYR A 38 8.59 -28.65 2.78
N GLY A 39 9.58 -29.30 2.15
CA GLY A 39 10.98 -28.87 2.15
C GLY A 39 11.40 -27.96 0.99
N GLY A 40 10.47 -27.58 0.10
CA GLY A 40 10.76 -26.78 -1.11
C GLY A 40 10.76 -25.26 -0.90
N ASP A 41 10.80 -24.52 -2.00
CA ASP A 41 10.71 -23.06 -2.00
C ASP A 41 9.36 -22.57 -1.47
N ARG A 42 9.40 -21.75 -0.42
CA ARG A 42 8.21 -21.25 0.29
C ARG A 42 7.55 -20.06 -0.39
N THR A 43 8.10 -19.55 -1.51
CA THR A 43 7.56 -18.40 -2.24
C THR A 43 6.08 -18.56 -2.57
N GLY A 44 5.65 -19.76 -2.99
CA GLY A 44 4.24 -20.04 -3.29
C GLY A 44 3.31 -19.89 -2.08
N ILE A 45 3.77 -20.27 -0.89
CA ILE A 45 3.01 -20.12 0.36
C ILE A 45 2.86 -18.63 0.70
N VAL A 46 3.97 -17.87 0.66
CA VAL A 46 3.96 -16.41 0.89
C VAL A 46 3.03 -15.70 -0.09
N VAL A 47 3.07 -16.08 -1.37
CA VAL A 47 2.15 -15.53 -2.39
C VAL A 47 0.70 -15.82 -2.03
N GLY A 48 0.38 -17.04 -1.60
CA GLY A 48 -0.95 -17.41 -1.13
C GLY A 48 -1.42 -16.56 0.06
N GLU A 49 -0.56 -16.36 1.06
CA GLU A 49 -0.85 -15.50 2.21
C GLU A 49 -1.11 -14.04 1.79
N VAL A 50 -0.28 -13.49 0.89
CA VAL A 50 -0.46 -12.12 0.36
C VAL A 50 -1.78 -11.98 -0.39
N VAL A 51 -2.17 -12.98 -1.19
CA VAL A 51 -3.47 -13.01 -1.89
C VAL A 51 -4.61 -12.90 -0.88
N VAL A 52 -4.57 -13.71 0.19
CA VAL A 52 -5.58 -13.71 1.25
C VAL A 52 -5.63 -12.34 1.94
N LEU A 53 -4.48 -11.78 2.33
CA LEU A 53 -4.41 -10.48 2.99
C LEU A 53 -4.99 -9.37 2.10
N ILE A 54 -4.59 -9.28 0.83
CA ILE A 54 -5.12 -8.23 -0.06
C ILE A 54 -6.63 -8.37 -0.24
N PHE A 55 -7.17 -9.59 -0.33
CA PHE A 55 -8.62 -9.82 -0.38
C PHE A 55 -9.33 -9.31 0.88
N VAL A 56 -8.88 -9.75 2.05
CA VAL A 56 -9.47 -9.37 3.35
C VAL A 56 -9.43 -7.85 3.51
N PHE A 57 -8.28 -7.22 3.32
CA PHE A 57 -8.14 -5.78 3.49
C PHE A 57 -8.95 -4.98 2.47
N SER A 58 -9.03 -5.43 1.21
CA SER A 58 -9.85 -4.78 0.18
C SER A 58 -11.35 -4.81 0.50
N ILE A 59 -11.84 -5.91 1.10
CA ILE A 59 -13.23 -6.02 1.54
C ILE A 59 -13.45 -5.15 2.79
N THR A 60 -12.59 -5.29 3.79
CA THR A 60 -12.70 -4.57 5.06
C THR A 60 -12.64 -3.05 4.85
N GLY A 61 -11.73 -2.54 4.02
CA GLY A 61 -11.66 -1.11 3.70
C GLY A 61 -12.96 -0.55 3.10
N LYS A 62 -13.62 -1.33 2.22
CA LYS A 62 -14.93 -0.97 1.66
C LYS A 62 -16.02 -0.98 2.72
N LEU A 63 -16.08 -2.02 3.55
CA LEU A 63 -17.06 -2.13 4.65
C LEU A 63 -16.91 -1.00 5.69
N LEU A 64 -15.67 -0.55 5.91
CA LEU A 64 -15.35 0.56 6.82
C LEU A 64 -15.49 1.94 6.16
N GLY A 65 -16.25 2.04 5.06
CA GLY A 65 -16.63 3.31 4.45
C GLY A 65 -15.56 3.94 3.55
N GLY A 66 -14.62 3.14 3.03
CA GLY A 66 -13.51 3.60 2.20
C GLY A 66 -12.25 3.94 3.00
N ALA A 67 -12.07 3.29 4.16
CA ALA A 67 -10.82 3.32 4.90
C ALA A 67 -9.71 2.66 4.08
N SER A 68 -8.48 3.13 4.27
CA SER A 68 -7.30 2.68 3.53
C SER A 68 -6.13 2.45 4.48
N TRP A 69 -5.28 1.50 4.13
CA TRP A 69 -4.03 1.22 4.83
C TRP A 69 -2.81 1.74 4.07
N ASN A 70 -3.04 2.47 2.96
CA ASN A 70 -2.00 3.03 2.12
C ASN A 70 -2.32 4.50 1.80
N PRO A 71 -1.47 5.45 2.21
CA PRO A 71 -1.74 6.88 2.05
C PRO A 71 -1.77 7.33 0.58
N THR A 72 -1.14 6.61 -0.35
CA THR A 72 -1.19 6.97 -1.78
C THR A 72 -2.58 6.80 -2.37
N SER A 73 -3.37 5.85 -1.87
CA SER A 73 -4.71 5.54 -2.38
C SER A 73 -5.70 6.71 -2.23
N PRO A 74 -6.00 7.23 -1.02
CA PRO A 74 -6.93 8.35 -0.89
C PRO A 74 -6.43 9.63 -1.59
N VAL A 75 -5.11 9.87 -1.61
CA VAL A 75 -4.50 10.98 -2.37
C VAL A 75 -4.76 10.81 -3.87
N ALA A 76 -4.56 9.61 -4.41
CA ALA A 76 -4.78 9.33 -5.83
C ALA A 76 -6.25 9.50 -6.23
N PHE A 77 -7.19 8.94 -5.46
CA PHE A 77 -8.63 9.09 -5.73
C PHE A 77 -9.09 10.55 -5.60
N TYR A 78 -8.53 11.31 -4.64
CA TYR A 78 -8.77 12.75 -4.52
C TYR A 78 -8.26 13.51 -5.75
N ALA A 79 -6.99 13.31 -6.13
CA ALA A 79 -6.38 13.98 -7.27
C ALA A 79 -7.04 13.60 -8.62
N ALA A 80 -7.57 12.38 -8.71
CA ALA A 80 -8.33 11.89 -9.86
C ALA A 80 -9.76 12.47 -9.93
N GLY A 81 -10.22 13.20 -8.91
CA GLY A 81 -11.59 13.76 -8.83
C GLY A 81 -12.67 12.73 -8.51
N HIS A 82 -12.30 11.60 -7.92
CA HIS A 82 -13.20 10.47 -7.61
C HIS A 82 -13.25 10.17 -6.09
N SER A 83 -12.88 11.13 -5.24
CA SER A 83 -13.02 11.02 -3.79
C SER A 83 -13.99 12.06 -3.22
N LYS A 84 -14.55 11.73 -2.05
CA LYS A 84 -15.26 12.68 -1.17
C LYS A 84 -14.31 13.38 -0.19
N ASP A 85 -13.01 13.10 -0.28
CA ASP A 85 -11.98 13.73 0.54
C ASP A 85 -11.75 15.19 0.13
N SER A 86 -11.24 15.98 1.07
CA SER A 86 -10.64 17.29 0.83
C SER A 86 -9.19 17.27 1.33
N LEU A 87 -8.41 18.32 1.03
CA LEU A 87 -7.06 18.46 1.59
C LEU A 87 -7.07 18.38 3.13
N PHE A 88 -8.10 18.92 3.78
CA PHE A 88 -8.27 18.83 5.23
C PHE A 88 -8.54 17.40 5.70
N THR A 89 -9.36 16.62 4.98
CA THR A 89 -9.58 15.21 5.38
C THR A 89 -8.31 14.39 5.19
N LEU A 90 -7.58 14.60 4.10
CA LEU A 90 -6.30 13.93 3.86
C LEU A 90 -5.27 14.28 4.94
N ALA A 91 -5.16 15.56 5.33
CA ALA A 91 -4.24 16.01 6.38
C ALA A 91 -4.47 15.30 7.73
N ILE A 92 -5.67 14.79 7.99
CA ILE A 92 -5.98 14.01 9.21
C ILE A 92 -5.76 12.51 8.96
N ARG A 93 -6.15 12.00 7.79
CA ARG A 93 -6.11 10.57 7.47
C ARG A 93 -4.69 10.03 7.28
N LEU A 94 -3.81 10.77 6.59
CA LEU A 94 -2.46 10.28 6.28
C LEU A 94 -1.59 10.08 7.54
N PRO A 95 -1.55 11.02 8.51
CA PRO A 95 -0.84 10.79 9.77
C PRO A 95 -1.43 9.64 10.58
N ALA A 96 -2.76 9.46 10.56
CA ALA A 96 -3.41 8.36 11.27
C ALA A 96 -2.94 6.99 10.73
N MET A 97 -2.83 6.83 9.40
CA MET A 97 -2.25 5.63 8.79
C MET A 97 -0.79 5.41 9.21
N ALA A 98 0.03 6.46 9.23
CA ALA A 98 1.43 6.38 9.62
C ALA A 98 1.59 5.95 11.09
N VAL A 99 0.79 6.51 11.99
CA VAL A 99 0.73 6.13 13.42
C VAL A 99 0.29 4.68 13.57
N GLY A 100 -0.78 4.27 12.88
CA GLY A 100 -1.25 2.90 12.88
C GLY A 100 -0.18 1.90 12.43
N ALA A 101 0.49 2.21 11.31
CA ALA A 101 1.58 1.39 10.77
C ALA A 101 2.78 1.28 11.73
N ALA A 102 3.18 2.39 12.37
CA ALA A 102 4.25 2.39 13.38
C ALA A 102 3.86 1.56 14.62
N ALA A 103 2.63 1.71 15.12
CA ALA A 103 2.13 0.88 16.20
C ALA A 103 2.13 -0.61 15.82
N GLY A 104 1.71 -0.95 14.60
CA GLY A 104 1.74 -2.33 14.11
C GLY A 104 3.15 -2.91 14.04
N ALA A 105 4.11 -2.14 13.52
CA ALA A 105 5.52 -2.53 13.46
C ALA A 105 6.15 -2.72 14.85
N LEU A 106 5.87 -1.80 15.78
CA LEU A 106 6.33 -1.91 17.18
C LEU A 106 5.75 -3.15 17.84
N THR A 107 4.43 -3.34 17.77
CA THR A 107 3.77 -4.49 18.39
C THR A 107 4.31 -5.81 17.86
N ILE A 108 4.47 -5.96 16.54
CA ILE A 108 5.02 -7.23 16.00
C ILE A 108 6.49 -7.44 16.39
N SER A 109 7.28 -6.37 16.51
CA SER A 109 8.68 -6.47 16.96
C SER A 109 8.79 -7.01 18.39
N GLU A 110 7.82 -6.68 19.25
CA GLU A 110 7.76 -7.15 20.64
C GLU A 110 7.22 -8.59 20.75
N VAL A 111 6.16 -8.93 20.00
CA VAL A 111 5.45 -10.22 20.19
C VAL A 111 5.94 -11.35 19.29
N MET A 112 6.78 -11.06 18.29
CA MET A 112 7.32 -12.10 17.39
C MET A 112 8.18 -13.10 18.17
N PRO A 113 7.93 -14.42 18.05
CA PRO A 113 8.77 -15.43 18.67
C PRO A 113 10.23 -15.31 18.24
N GLU A 114 11.16 -15.52 19.16
CA GLU A 114 12.61 -15.30 18.94
C GLU A 114 13.14 -16.00 17.69
N GLN A 115 12.71 -17.24 17.46
CA GLN A 115 13.09 -18.04 16.28
C GLN A 115 12.68 -17.41 14.93
N PHE A 116 11.70 -16.49 14.91
CA PHE A 116 11.21 -15.81 13.72
C PHE A 116 11.55 -14.32 13.68
N LYS A 117 12.16 -13.73 14.72
CA LYS A 117 12.52 -12.30 14.71
C LYS A 117 13.41 -11.91 13.53
N HIS A 118 14.24 -12.83 13.04
CA HIS A 118 15.07 -12.61 11.85
C HIS A 118 14.27 -12.41 10.55
N THR A 119 12.98 -12.80 10.50
CA THR A 119 12.12 -12.58 9.34
C THR A 119 11.46 -11.20 9.34
N LEU A 120 11.57 -10.46 10.45
CA LEU A 120 11.02 -9.11 10.56
C LEU A 120 11.80 -8.13 9.72
N GLY A 121 11.09 -7.25 9.03
CA GLY A 121 11.70 -6.18 8.27
C GLY A 121 10.72 -5.49 7.34
N GLY A 122 11.03 -4.25 7.02
CA GLY A 122 10.30 -3.46 6.06
C GLY A 122 11.00 -3.33 4.72
N PRO A 123 10.44 -2.49 3.84
CA PRO A 123 11.12 -1.98 2.67
C PRO A 123 12.52 -1.47 3.02
N LYS A 124 13.50 -1.79 2.18
CA LYS A 124 14.89 -1.40 2.36
C LYS A 124 15.51 -1.05 1.02
N LEU A 125 16.19 0.09 0.96
CA LEU A 125 16.94 0.51 -0.21
C LEU A 125 18.14 -0.44 -0.42
N LYS A 126 18.27 -0.97 -1.64
CA LYS A 126 19.33 -1.91 -2.06
C LYS A 126 20.19 -1.37 -3.20
N VAL A 127 19.83 -0.20 -3.72
CA VAL A 127 20.53 0.54 -4.79
C VAL A 127 20.86 1.94 -4.31
N ASP A 128 21.48 2.77 -5.14
CA ASP A 128 21.69 4.17 -4.78
C ASP A 128 20.36 4.93 -4.58
N LEU A 129 20.45 6.05 -3.87
CA LEU A 129 19.31 6.85 -3.45
C LEU A 129 18.41 7.26 -4.63
N HIS A 130 18.99 7.71 -5.75
CA HIS A 130 18.21 8.23 -6.87
C HIS A 130 17.56 7.09 -7.68
N THR A 131 18.29 6.01 -7.93
CA THR A 131 17.73 4.82 -8.59
C THR A 131 16.58 4.23 -7.78
N GLY A 132 16.72 4.15 -6.45
CA GLY A 132 15.66 3.68 -5.57
C GLY A 132 14.44 4.60 -5.57
N ALA A 133 14.67 5.93 -5.52
CA ALA A 133 13.62 6.92 -5.58
C ALA A 133 12.81 6.84 -6.89
N VAL A 134 13.49 6.68 -8.03
CA VAL A 134 12.85 6.47 -9.34
C VAL A 134 12.08 5.15 -9.35
N ALA A 135 12.66 4.07 -8.84
CA ALA A 135 11.99 2.77 -8.76
C ALA A 135 10.69 2.84 -7.95
N GLU A 136 10.70 3.36 -6.72
CA GLU A 136 9.49 3.52 -5.91
C GLU A 136 8.44 4.42 -6.55
N GLY A 137 8.86 5.52 -7.19
CA GLY A 137 7.98 6.40 -7.92
C GLY A 137 7.27 5.69 -9.08
N VAL A 138 8.02 4.94 -9.91
CA VAL A 138 7.48 4.19 -11.05
C VAL A 138 6.58 3.04 -10.58
N LEU A 139 7.00 2.27 -9.59
CA LEU A 139 6.21 1.17 -9.04
C LEU A 139 4.89 1.70 -8.46
N THR A 140 4.94 2.79 -7.69
CA THR A 140 3.75 3.42 -7.12
C THR A 140 2.85 4.01 -8.21
N PHE A 141 3.42 4.61 -9.26
CA PHE A 141 2.68 5.09 -10.42
C PHE A 141 1.90 3.94 -11.09
N LEU A 142 2.57 2.84 -11.41
CA LEU A 142 1.96 1.71 -12.11
C LEU A 142 0.84 1.08 -11.29
N ILE A 143 1.07 0.77 -10.01
CA ILE A 143 0.03 0.18 -9.17
C ILE A 143 -1.14 1.15 -8.96
N THR A 144 -0.88 2.45 -8.77
CA THR A 144 -1.93 3.45 -8.58
C THR A 144 -2.78 3.59 -9.83
N LEU A 145 -2.17 3.61 -11.02
CA LEU A 145 -2.90 3.67 -12.29
C LEU A 145 -3.76 2.43 -12.48
N THR A 146 -3.23 1.23 -12.19
CA THR A 146 -3.99 -0.02 -12.21
C THR A 146 -5.17 0.03 -11.24
N VAL A 147 -4.96 0.49 -10.00
CA VAL A 147 -6.03 0.60 -9.00
C VAL A 147 -7.12 1.56 -9.46
N LEU A 148 -6.75 2.76 -9.93
CA LEU A 148 -7.70 3.76 -10.43
C LEU A 148 -8.52 3.20 -11.59
N TRP A 149 -7.86 2.63 -12.60
CA TRP A 149 -8.54 2.03 -13.75
C TRP A 149 -9.45 0.87 -13.31
N THR A 150 -8.96 -0.07 -12.52
CA THR A 150 -9.72 -1.26 -12.12
C THR A 150 -10.93 -0.90 -11.26
N VAL A 151 -10.80 0.05 -10.33
CA VAL A 151 -11.90 0.46 -9.46
C VAL A 151 -12.96 1.24 -10.22
N LEU A 152 -12.56 2.20 -11.06
CA LEU A 152 -13.46 3.16 -11.68
C LEU A 152 -14.00 2.73 -13.05
N ARG A 153 -13.25 1.91 -13.79
CA ARG A 153 -13.56 1.51 -15.18
C ARG A 153 -13.44 0.01 -15.47
N GLY A 154 -12.75 -0.73 -14.60
CA GLY A 154 -12.53 -2.16 -14.75
C GLY A 154 -13.80 -3.01 -14.64
N PRO A 155 -13.65 -4.35 -14.58
CA PRO A 155 -14.77 -5.29 -14.61
C PRO A 155 -15.80 -5.03 -13.51
N ARG A 156 -17.09 -5.30 -13.76
CA ARG A 156 -18.14 -5.11 -12.74
C ARG A 156 -17.99 -6.03 -11.53
N ASN A 157 -17.43 -7.22 -11.74
CA ASN A 157 -17.23 -8.21 -10.68
C ASN A 157 -16.14 -7.76 -9.68
N GLY A 158 -16.52 -7.61 -8.41
CA GLY A 158 -15.62 -7.17 -7.35
C GLY A 158 -14.45 -8.13 -7.06
N ILE A 159 -14.64 -9.44 -7.24
CA ILE A 159 -13.57 -10.44 -7.10
C ILE A 159 -12.53 -10.24 -8.20
N LEU A 160 -12.99 -10.09 -9.45
CA LEU A 160 -12.08 -9.87 -10.58
C LEU A 160 -11.30 -8.55 -10.45
N LYS A 161 -11.93 -7.49 -9.92
CA LYS A 161 -11.21 -6.26 -9.58
C LYS A 161 -10.06 -6.52 -8.60
N THR A 162 -10.34 -7.25 -7.53
CA THR A 162 -9.31 -7.58 -6.52
C THR A 162 -8.22 -8.46 -7.11
N LEU A 163 -8.55 -9.46 -7.94
CA LEU A 163 -7.55 -10.30 -8.61
C LEU A 163 -6.61 -9.52 -9.53
N ILE A 164 -7.13 -8.54 -10.29
CA ILE A 164 -6.28 -7.66 -11.12
C ILE A 164 -5.29 -6.87 -10.25
N ILE A 165 -5.77 -6.31 -9.13
CA ILE A 165 -4.92 -5.54 -8.20
C ILE A 165 -3.86 -6.45 -7.56
N ILE A 166 -4.24 -7.66 -7.17
CA ILE A 166 -3.32 -8.67 -6.61
C ILE A 166 -2.24 -9.04 -7.63
N ALA A 167 -2.63 -9.39 -8.85
CA ALA A 167 -1.69 -9.78 -9.90
C ALA A 167 -0.68 -8.65 -10.21
N ALA A 168 -1.17 -7.41 -10.32
CA ALA A 168 -0.32 -6.25 -10.51
C ALA A 168 0.61 -6.02 -9.30
N THR A 169 0.10 -6.14 -8.08
CA THR A 169 0.89 -5.98 -6.85
C THR A 169 2.01 -7.02 -6.79
N LEU A 170 1.70 -8.30 -6.99
CA LEU A 170 2.70 -9.38 -6.97
C LEU A 170 3.77 -9.20 -8.06
N PHE A 171 3.35 -8.83 -9.28
CA PHE A 171 4.28 -8.54 -10.36
C PHE A 171 5.23 -7.39 -10.01
N LEU A 172 4.68 -6.28 -9.52
CA LEU A 172 5.48 -5.10 -9.16
C LEU A 172 6.37 -5.36 -7.94
N VAL A 173 5.91 -6.14 -6.96
CA VAL A 173 6.74 -6.57 -5.83
C VAL A 173 7.92 -7.40 -6.30
N ALA A 174 7.68 -8.38 -7.19
CA ALA A 174 8.74 -9.21 -7.74
C ALA A 174 9.76 -8.38 -8.55
N LYS A 175 9.31 -7.38 -9.32
CA LYS A 175 10.20 -6.52 -10.12
C LYS A 175 10.92 -5.45 -9.32
N GLY A 176 10.27 -4.88 -8.30
CA GLY A 176 10.86 -3.86 -7.42
C GLY A 176 11.74 -4.42 -6.30
N GLY A 177 11.58 -5.71 -5.98
CA GLY A 177 12.30 -6.40 -4.89
C GLY A 177 13.81 -6.16 -4.86
N PRO A 178 14.53 -6.22 -6.01
CA PRO A 178 15.96 -5.94 -6.09
C PRO A 178 16.36 -4.48 -5.81
N TYR A 179 15.45 -3.53 -5.92
CA TYR A 179 15.74 -2.09 -5.79
C TYR A 179 15.46 -1.57 -4.39
N THR A 180 14.23 -1.74 -3.90
CA THR A 180 13.75 -1.03 -2.70
C THR A 180 12.98 -1.91 -1.72
N GLY A 181 12.79 -3.21 -2.03
CA GLY A 181 11.89 -4.07 -1.25
C GLY A 181 10.49 -3.45 -1.23
N PRO A 182 9.81 -3.39 -2.38
CA PRO A 182 9.06 -2.22 -2.77
C PRO A 182 7.90 -1.95 -1.84
N ALA A 183 7.88 -0.74 -1.29
CA ALA A 183 6.87 -0.33 -0.33
C ALA A 183 5.55 -0.12 -1.03
N MET A 184 5.55 0.73 -2.08
CA MET A 184 4.37 1.29 -2.75
C MET A 184 3.31 1.86 -1.77
N ASN A 185 3.70 2.02 -0.50
CA ASN A 185 2.88 2.33 0.66
C ASN A 185 3.77 3.06 1.68
N PRO A 186 3.74 4.40 1.68
CA PRO A 186 4.54 5.21 2.59
C PRO A 186 4.34 4.89 4.07
N SER A 187 3.12 4.59 4.51
CA SER A 187 2.86 4.24 5.92
C SER A 187 3.52 2.91 6.30
N ASN A 188 3.49 1.91 5.42
CA ASN A 188 4.17 0.64 5.65
C ASN A 188 5.70 0.82 5.80
N ALA A 189 6.31 1.60 4.90
CA ALA A 189 7.73 1.94 5.01
C ALA A 189 8.02 2.74 6.29
N PHE A 190 7.15 3.67 6.65
CA PHE A 190 7.29 4.51 7.84
C PHE A 190 7.26 3.69 9.12
N GLY A 191 6.36 2.71 9.24
CA GLY A 191 6.29 1.88 10.44
C GLY A 191 7.61 1.20 10.77
N TRP A 192 8.26 0.61 9.76
CA TRP A 192 9.57 0.00 9.91
C TRP A 192 10.71 1.02 10.07
N ALA A 193 10.65 2.15 9.39
CA ALA A 193 11.63 3.22 9.60
C ALA A 193 11.53 3.80 11.02
N TYR A 194 10.34 3.82 11.63
CA TYR A 194 10.13 4.27 13.00
C TYR A 194 10.78 3.32 14.01
N VAL A 195 10.51 2.01 13.90
CA VAL A 195 11.15 0.97 14.73
C VAL A 195 12.68 1.07 14.65
N ASN A 196 13.21 1.28 13.45
CA ASN A 196 14.65 1.37 13.19
C ASN A 196 15.26 2.76 13.48
N GLN A 197 14.51 3.71 14.02
CA GLN A 197 14.98 5.10 14.26
C GLN A 197 15.53 5.82 13.01
N LYS A 198 15.00 5.46 11.83
CA LYS A 198 15.37 6.01 10.50
C LYS A 198 14.25 6.82 9.83
N HIS A 199 13.15 7.07 10.54
CA HIS A 199 11.95 7.72 9.99
C HIS A 199 12.16 9.19 9.57
N TYR A 200 13.22 9.85 10.02
CA TYR A 200 13.62 11.19 9.59
C TYR A 200 14.79 11.20 8.59
N SER A 201 15.26 10.02 8.17
CA SER A 201 16.38 9.93 7.23
C SER A 201 15.99 10.46 5.85
N GLN A 202 16.97 11.03 5.13
CA GLN A 202 16.77 11.49 3.76
C GLN A 202 16.34 10.33 2.85
N GLU A 203 16.92 9.15 3.03
CA GLU A 203 16.49 7.92 2.34
C GLU A 203 14.99 7.70 2.53
N HIS A 204 14.52 7.69 3.77
CA HIS A 204 13.12 7.42 4.08
C HIS A 204 12.18 8.47 3.49
N LEU A 205 12.46 9.74 3.75
CA LEU A 205 11.60 10.85 3.31
C LEU A 205 11.57 10.97 1.78
N TYR A 206 12.72 10.82 1.11
CA TYR A 206 12.78 10.96 -0.34
C TYR A 206 12.22 9.73 -1.07
N VAL A 207 12.70 8.53 -0.74
CA VAL A 207 12.40 7.29 -1.49
C VAL A 207 11.03 6.73 -1.15
N TYR A 208 10.59 6.84 0.11
CA TYR A 208 9.38 6.15 0.58
C TYR A 208 8.21 7.07 0.91
N TRP A 209 8.41 8.39 0.95
CA TRP A 209 7.32 9.37 1.08
C TRP A 209 7.13 10.21 -0.19
N VAL A 210 8.16 10.96 -0.59
CA VAL A 210 8.06 11.92 -1.69
C VAL A 210 7.79 11.23 -3.03
N THR A 211 8.64 10.28 -3.44
CA THR A 211 8.47 9.68 -4.78
C THR A 211 7.23 8.80 -4.94
N PRO A 212 6.75 8.04 -3.92
CA PRO A 212 5.46 7.35 -4.03
C PRO A 212 4.29 8.32 -4.23
N PHE A 213 4.27 9.46 -3.53
CA PHE A 213 3.23 10.46 -3.77
C PHE A 213 3.32 11.11 -5.15
N ILE A 214 4.53 11.39 -5.65
CA ILE A 214 4.72 11.86 -7.03
C ILE A 214 4.17 10.82 -8.02
N GLY A 215 4.49 9.53 -7.83
CA GLY A 215 3.96 8.45 -8.65
C GLY A 215 2.44 8.36 -8.62
N ALA A 216 1.85 8.45 -7.43
CA ALA A 216 0.39 8.41 -7.25
C ALA A 216 -0.32 9.60 -7.92
N LEU A 217 0.21 10.82 -7.75
CA LEU A 217 -0.33 12.02 -8.41
C LEU A 217 -0.18 11.95 -9.93
N GLY A 218 0.96 11.46 -10.43
CA GLY A 218 1.18 11.23 -11.86
C GLY A 218 0.18 10.24 -12.44
N ALA A 219 -0.10 9.14 -11.73
CA ALA A 219 -1.10 8.16 -12.14
C ALA A 219 -2.51 8.76 -12.19
N SER A 220 -2.86 9.59 -11.21
CA SER A 220 -4.13 10.34 -11.22
C SER A 220 -4.24 11.33 -12.37
N ALA A 221 -3.14 12.02 -12.71
CA ALA A 221 -3.10 12.93 -13.85
C ALA A 221 -3.30 12.19 -15.18
N VAL A 222 -2.60 11.07 -15.38
CA VAL A 222 -2.75 10.21 -16.57
C VAL A 222 -4.16 9.64 -16.64
N TYR A 223 -4.71 9.13 -15.53
CA TYR A 223 -6.09 8.64 -15.50
C TYR A 223 -7.08 9.73 -15.92
N ARG A 224 -6.93 10.96 -15.40
CA ARG A 224 -7.78 12.09 -15.80
C ARG A 224 -7.60 12.44 -17.27
N TYR A 225 -6.38 12.49 -17.77
CA TYR A 225 -6.11 12.80 -19.17
C TYR A 225 -6.80 11.79 -20.11
N LEU A 226 -6.71 10.50 -19.79
CA LEU A 226 -7.28 9.43 -20.61
C LEU A 226 -8.81 9.30 -20.48
N PHE A 227 -9.38 9.63 -19.32
CA PHE A 227 -10.77 9.29 -18.99
C PHE A 227 -11.64 10.46 -18.52
N ALA A 228 -11.16 11.71 -18.58
CA ALA A 228 -11.98 12.88 -18.29
C ALA A 228 -13.21 12.93 -19.22
N PRO A 229 -14.40 13.31 -18.70
CA PRO A 229 -15.54 13.60 -19.56
C PRO A 229 -15.15 14.67 -20.58
N ARG A 230 -15.46 14.43 -21.87
CA ARG A 230 -15.34 15.48 -22.89
C ARG A 230 -16.19 16.67 -22.44
N ALA A 231 -15.64 17.89 -22.57
CA ALA A 231 -16.40 19.11 -22.29
C ALA A 231 -17.75 19.04 -23.03
N PRO A 232 -18.86 19.49 -22.42
CA PRO A 232 -20.12 19.62 -23.14
C PRO A 232 -19.84 20.42 -24.40
N LYS A 233 -20.15 19.88 -25.59
CA LYS A 233 -20.15 20.70 -26.81
C LYS A 233 -21.08 21.87 -26.51
N GLU A 234 -20.53 23.07 -26.52
CA GLU A 234 -21.30 24.30 -26.50
C GLU A 234 -22.36 24.14 -27.60
N LYS A 235 -23.64 24.10 -27.21
CA LYS A 235 -24.71 24.10 -28.19
C LYS A 235 -24.55 25.42 -28.92
N ALA A 236 -24.10 25.37 -30.18
CA ALA A 236 -24.14 26.51 -31.06
C ALA A 236 -25.56 27.08 -30.98
N ALA A 237 -25.65 28.32 -30.47
CA ALA A 237 -26.90 29.06 -30.34
C ALA A 237 -27.47 29.40 -31.71
#